data_AF-A0A1W9LRB5-F1
#
_entry.id   AF-A0A1W9LRB5-F1
#
_cell.length_a   1.000
_cell.length_b   1.000
_cell.length_c   1.000
_cell.angle_alpha   90.00
_cell.angle_beta   90.00
_cell.angle_gamma   90.00
#
_symmetry.space_group_name_H-M   'P 1'
#
loop_
_entity.id
_entity.type
_entity.pdbx_description
1 polymer ?
#
loop_
_entity_poly.entity_id
_entity_poly.type
_entity_poly.pdbx_seq_one_letter_code
_entity_poly.pdbx_strand_id
1 'polypeptide(L)'
;HTLPGAVSSESQAAVIKCAQELAPKIDAFYLTQQAGVNKETLPQIVAAMTDSKIPTFSQAGPDEVRLGILLSVATPDFRGLGRFHADIIAKIINGAKPRDLNQIFELPVKSAFNAATGKKIGLKPEIYDLLLRSSVEVYGEKEVGR
;
A
#
# COMPACT_ATOMS: atom_id res chain seq x y z
N HIS A 1 9.38 5.99 -1.51
CA HIS A 1 10.19 6.95 -2.28
C HIS A 1 9.78 6.88 -3.75
N THR A 2 8.91 7.77 -4.21
CA THR A 2 8.67 8.01 -5.64
C THR A 2 9.75 8.96 -6.15
N LEU A 3 10.34 8.67 -7.32
CA LEU A 3 11.38 9.50 -7.91
C LEU A 3 10.83 10.92 -8.19
N PRO A 4 11.61 12.00 -7.96
CA PRO A 4 11.11 13.39 -7.98
C PRO A 4 10.71 13.96 -9.35
N GLY A 5 10.46 13.12 -10.37
CA GLY A 5 10.34 13.56 -11.77
C GLY A 5 9.06 13.17 -12.51
N ALA A 6 8.05 12.55 -11.89
CA ALA A 6 6.99 11.86 -12.66
C ALA A 6 5.54 12.06 -12.18
N VAL A 7 5.26 13.00 -11.28
CA VAL A 7 3.87 13.26 -10.84
C VAL A 7 3.43 14.63 -11.32
N SER A 8 2.83 14.67 -12.51
CA SER A 8 2.12 15.86 -12.97
C SER A 8 0.83 16.05 -12.16
N SER A 9 0.37 17.29 -12.03
CA SER A 9 -0.98 17.60 -11.50
C SER A 9 -2.07 16.85 -12.26
N GLU A 10 -1.87 16.64 -13.56
CA GLU A 10 -2.71 15.81 -14.41
C GLU A 10 -2.76 14.34 -13.94
N SER A 11 -1.62 13.74 -13.61
CA SER A 11 -1.55 12.36 -13.12
C SER A 11 -2.29 12.20 -11.79
N GLN A 12 -2.19 13.19 -10.90
CA GLN A 12 -2.93 13.21 -9.63
C GLN A 12 -4.45 13.30 -9.86
N ALA A 13 -4.88 14.24 -10.72
CA ALA A 13 -6.29 14.39 -11.05
C ALA A 13 -6.86 13.13 -11.72
N ALA A 14 -6.08 12.49 -12.60
CA ALA A 14 -6.48 11.28 -13.31
C ALA A 14 -6.74 10.10 -12.36
N VAL A 15 -5.87 9.86 -11.36
CA VAL A 15 -6.07 8.75 -10.41
C VAL A 15 -7.27 8.96 -9.50
N ILE A 16 -7.54 10.20 -9.08
CA ILE A 16 -8.72 10.54 -8.28
C ILE A 16 -9.99 10.31 -9.10
N LYS A 17 -10.02 10.85 -10.33
CA LYS A 17 -11.14 10.69 -11.24
C LYS A 17 -11.42 9.20 -11.52
N CYS A 18 -10.37 8.42 -11.78
CA CYS A 18 -10.47 6.99 -11.98
C CYS A 18 -11.13 6.29 -10.77
N ALA A 19 -10.66 6.59 -9.55
CA ALA A 19 -11.25 6.03 -8.33
C ALA A 19 -12.75 6.36 -8.20
N GLN A 20 -13.13 7.62 -8.46
CA GLN A 20 -14.52 8.07 -8.40
C GLN A 20 -15.41 7.40 -9.46
N GLU A 21 -14.91 7.21 -10.68
CA GLU A 21 -15.65 6.59 -11.77
C GLU A 21 -15.78 5.07 -11.62
N LEU A 22 -14.80 4.42 -10.97
CA LEU A 22 -14.78 2.98 -10.75
C LEU A 22 -15.56 2.56 -9.51
N ALA A 23 -15.54 3.35 -8.43
CA ALA A 23 -16.16 2.99 -7.16
C ALA A 23 -17.61 2.45 -7.26
N PRO A 24 -18.53 3.02 -8.08
CA PRO A 24 -19.89 2.48 -8.19
C PRO A 24 -20.02 1.26 -9.12
N LYS A 25 -18.93 0.77 -9.73
CA LYS A 25 -18.92 -0.26 -10.79
C LYS A 25 -18.16 -1.54 -10.41
N ILE A 26 -17.58 -1.58 -9.22
CA ILE A 26 -16.68 -2.66 -8.78
C ILE A 26 -17.09 -3.15 -7.39
N ASP A 27 -16.69 -4.36 -7.05
CA ASP A 27 -16.95 -4.95 -5.71
C ASP A 27 -15.73 -4.83 -4.77
N ALA A 28 -14.56 -4.52 -5.31
CA ALA A 28 -13.29 -4.45 -4.58
C ALA A 28 -12.25 -3.68 -5.39
N PHE A 29 -11.27 -3.07 -4.73
CA PHE A 29 -10.22 -2.29 -5.38
C PHE A 29 -8.83 -2.65 -4.87
N TYR A 30 -7.96 -3.15 -5.76
CA TYR A 30 -6.55 -3.40 -5.46
C TYR A 30 -5.69 -2.22 -5.92
N LEU A 31 -5.16 -1.47 -4.95
CA LEU A 31 -4.34 -0.28 -5.17
C LEU A 31 -2.87 -0.69 -5.32
N THR A 32 -2.39 -0.64 -6.55
CA THR A 32 -0.96 -0.84 -6.87
C THR A 32 -0.14 0.41 -6.59
N GLN A 33 1.16 0.23 -6.36
CA GLN A 33 2.09 1.35 -6.31
C GLN A 33 2.16 2.04 -7.68
N GLN A 34 1.75 3.29 -7.74
CA GLN A 34 1.81 4.11 -8.95
C GLN A 34 2.09 5.58 -8.59
N ALA A 35 2.67 6.33 -9.53
CA ALA A 35 3.17 7.68 -9.26
C ALA A 35 2.10 8.66 -8.78
N GLY A 36 0.86 8.56 -9.29
CA GLY A 36 -0.25 9.45 -8.91
C GLY A 36 -0.79 9.21 -7.50
N VAL A 37 -0.48 8.07 -6.86
CA VAL A 37 -0.96 7.73 -5.51
C VAL A 37 0.07 8.19 -4.49
N ASN A 38 -0.30 9.18 -3.68
CA ASN A 38 0.57 9.79 -2.70
C ASN A 38 -0.26 10.32 -1.51
N LYS A 39 0.40 10.99 -0.55
CA LYS A 39 -0.27 11.48 0.67
C LYS A 39 -1.38 12.51 0.40
N GLU A 40 -1.32 13.23 -0.72
CA GLU A 40 -2.29 14.24 -1.12
C GLU A 40 -3.52 13.60 -1.79
N THR A 41 -3.29 12.63 -2.69
CA THR A 41 -4.35 11.99 -3.49
C THR A 41 -5.03 10.81 -2.80
N LEU A 42 -4.30 10.06 -1.97
CA LEU A 42 -4.80 8.87 -1.30
C LEU A 42 -6.06 9.13 -0.45
N PRO A 43 -6.17 10.23 0.34
CA PRO A 43 -7.39 10.52 1.09
C PRO A 43 -8.64 10.63 0.21
N GLN A 44 -8.52 11.17 -1.00
CA GLN A 44 -9.64 11.34 -1.94
C GLN A 44 -10.02 10.00 -2.59
N ILE A 45 -9.03 9.16 -2.92
CA ILE A 45 -9.23 7.79 -3.40
C ILE A 45 -9.94 6.95 -2.34
N VAL A 46 -9.45 7.00 -1.09
CA VAL A 46 -10.05 6.29 0.04
C VAL A 46 -11.50 6.75 0.24
N ALA A 47 -11.76 8.06 0.23
CA ALA A 47 -13.11 8.58 0.39
C ALA A 47 -14.08 8.03 -0.68
N ALA A 48 -13.70 8.11 -1.97
CA ALA A 48 -14.53 7.60 -3.06
C ALA A 48 -14.89 6.11 -2.89
N MET A 49 -13.92 5.30 -2.46
CA MET A 49 -14.12 3.87 -2.21
C MET A 49 -14.97 3.62 -0.96
N THR A 50 -14.70 4.31 0.15
CA THR A 50 -15.45 4.10 1.41
C THR A 50 -16.89 4.57 1.31
N ASP A 51 -17.15 5.67 0.61
CA ASP A 51 -18.51 6.20 0.40
C ASP A 51 -19.36 5.24 -0.43
N SER A 52 -18.71 4.51 -1.35
CA SER A 52 -19.31 3.44 -2.15
C SER A 52 -19.25 2.06 -1.47
N LYS A 53 -18.77 1.99 -0.22
CA LYS A 53 -18.59 0.75 0.57
C LYS A 53 -17.69 -0.30 -0.09
N ILE A 54 -16.71 0.14 -0.87
CA ILE A 54 -15.78 -0.74 -1.57
C ILE A 54 -14.59 -1.11 -0.66
N PRO A 55 -14.32 -2.41 -0.45
CA PRO A 55 -13.11 -2.87 0.23
C PRO A 55 -11.86 -2.60 -0.63
N THR A 56 -10.81 -2.10 0.01
CA THR A 56 -9.57 -1.67 -0.66
C THR A 56 -8.34 -2.43 -0.18
N PHE A 57 -7.45 -2.78 -1.10
CA PHE A 57 -6.27 -3.60 -0.80
C PHE A 57 -5.01 -2.88 -1.29
N SER A 58 -4.05 -2.60 -0.41
CA SER A 58 -2.81 -1.89 -0.78
C SER A 58 -1.69 -2.85 -1.14
N GLN A 59 -1.02 -2.59 -2.26
CA GLN A 59 0.29 -3.19 -2.59
C GLN A 59 1.45 -2.52 -1.85
N ALA A 60 1.33 -1.22 -1.52
CA ALA A 60 2.40 -0.44 -0.91
C ALA A 60 2.62 -0.80 0.56
N GLY A 61 1.58 -1.25 1.26
CA GLY A 61 1.69 -1.82 2.60
C GLY A 61 1.03 -1.01 3.71
N PRO A 62 1.48 -1.18 4.97
CA PRO A 62 0.81 -0.69 6.16
C PRO A 62 0.60 0.83 6.22
N ASP A 63 1.47 1.62 5.57
CA ASP A 63 1.35 3.08 5.57
C ASP A 63 0.08 3.58 4.89
N GLU A 64 -0.34 2.94 3.79
CA GLU A 64 -1.60 3.28 3.12
C GLU A 64 -2.81 2.74 3.91
N VAL A 65 -2.66 1.59 4.57
CA VAL A 65 -3.69 1.02 5.46
C VAL A 65 -3.96 1.96 6.63
N ARG A 66 -2.91 2.53 7.25
CA ARG A 66 -3.03 3.54 8.31
C ARG A 66 -3.79 4.79 7.85
N LEU A 67 -3.72 5.13 6.56
CA LEU A 67 -4.40 6.27 5.96
C LEU A 67 -5.83 5.99 5.47
N GLY A 68 -6.30 4.74 5.61
CA GLY A 68 -7.70 4.37 5.42
C GLY A 68 -7.96 3.31 4.35
N ILE A 69 -6.92 2.77 3.70
CA ILE A 69 -7.08 1.52 2.93
C ILE A 69 -7.45 0.38 3.89
N LEU A 70 -8.31 -0.55 3.45
CA LEU A 70 -8.84 -1.59 4.34
C LEU A 70 -7.77 -2.59 4.77
N LEU A 71 -7.00 -3.14 3.82
CA LEU A 71 -6.09 -4.26 4.08
C LEU A 71 -4.82 -4.18 3.23
N SER A 72 -3.72 -4.71 3.73
CA SER A 72 -2.55 -5.09 2.93
C SER A 72 -1.96 -6.39 3.44
N VAL A 73 -1.39 -7.19 2.54
CA VAL A 73 -0.56 -8.37 2.85
C VAL A 73 0.88 -8.16 2.35
N ALA A 74 1.20 -6.94 1.93
CA ALA A 74 2.52 -6.53 1.49
C ALA A 74 3.14 -5.66 2.58
N THR A 75 4.43 -5.81 2.83
CA THR A 75 5.18 -4.79 3.57
C THR A 75 6.52 -4.55 2.90
N PRO A 76 6.85 -3.28 2.61
CA PRO A 76 8.17 -2.96 2.13
C PRO A 76 9.18 -3.13 3.27
N ASP A 77 10.13 -4.05 3.11
CA ASP A 77 11.31 -4.13 3.97
C ASP A 77 12.44 -3.27 3.38
N PHE A 78 12.30 -1.94 3.48
CA PHE A 78 13.31 -1.02 2.95
C PHE A 78 14.68 -1.19 3.61
N ARG A 79 14.71 -1.62 4.89
CA ARG A 79 15.97 -1.90 5.59
C ARG A 79 16.65 -3.14 5.01
N GLY A 80 15.89 -4.23 4.85
CA GLY A 80 16.37 -5.46 4.22
C GLY A 80 16.79 -5.22 2.77
N LEU A 81 16.00 -4.48 1.99
CA LEU A 81 16.34 -4.07 0.62
C LEU A 81 17.62 -3.24 0.57
N GLY A 82 17.73 -2.24 1.45
CA GLY A 82 18.93 -1.41 1.53
C GLY A 82 20.18 -2.23 1.85
N ARG A 83 20.07 -3.16 2.80
CA ARG A 83 21.16 -4.07 3.14
C ARG A 83 21.51 -5.00 1.99
N PHE A 84 20.50 -5.62 1.37
CA PHE A 84 20.66 -6.49 0.22
C PHE A 84 21.41 -5.78 -0.91
N HIS A 85 21.00 -4.57 -1.27
CA HIS A 85 21.67 -3.79 -2.30
C HIS A 85 23.09 -3.38 -1.90
N ALA A 86 23.32 -2.96 -0.66
CA ALA A 86 24.66 -2.64 -0.17
C ALA A 86 25.60 -3.85 -0.28
N ASP A 87 25.12 -5.05 0.06
CA ASP A 87 25.90 -6.29 -0.04
C ASP A 87 26.22 -6.65 -1.50
N ILE A 88 25.27 -6.45 -2.43
CA ILE A 88 25.51 -6.64 -3.89
C ILE A 88 26.54 -5.63 -4.41
N ILE A 89 26.41 -4.36 -4.05
CA ILE A 89 27.35 -3.30 -4.44
C ILE A 89 28.76 -3.61 -3.92
N ALA A 90 28.88 -4.02 -2.66
CA ALA A 90 30.15 -4.40 -2.06
C ALA A 90 30.81 -5.56 -2.82
N LYS A 91 30.05 -6.60 -3.22
CA LYS A 91 30.59 -7.70 -4.05
C LYS A 91 31.11 -7.22 -5.39
N ILE A 92 30.40 -6.32 -6.05
CA ILE A 92 30.81 -5.74 -7.34
C ILE A 92 32.09 -4.93 -7.19
N ILE A 93 32.19 -4.08 -6.16
CA ILE A 93 33.41 -3.30 -5.86
C ILE A 93 34.60 -4.23 -5.63
N ASN A 94 34.38 -5.42 -5.05
CA ASN A 94 35.41 -6.44 -4.83
C ASN A 94 35.63 -7.38 -6.04
N GLY A 95 35.13 -7.05 -7.24
CA GLY A 95 35.47 -7.74 -8.48
C GLY A 95 34.46 -8.79 -8.97
N ALA A 96 33.34 -9.01 -8.27
CA ALA A 96 32.28 -9.86 -8.79
C ALA A 96 31.62 -9.20 -10.02
N LYS A 97 31.31 -10.00 -11.06
CA LYS A 97 30.58 -9.48 -12.23
C LYS A 97 29.10 -9.37 -11.89
N PRO A 98 28.43 -8.21 -12.16
CA PRO A 98 27.01 -8.04 -11.87
C PRO A 98 26.11 -9.14 -12.45
N ARG A 99 26.43 -9.62 -13.66
CA ARG A 99 25.67 -10.67 -14.36
C ARG A 99 25.72 -12.06 -13.68
N ASP A 100 26.67 -12.27 -12.78
CA ASP A 100 26.87 -13.54 -12.07
C ASP A 100 26.25 -13.51 -10.65
N LEU A 101 25.67 -12.38 -10.23
CA LEU A 101 25.10 -12.21 -8.89
C LEU A 101 23.58 -12.42 -8.89
N ASN A 102 23.11 -13.43 -8.15
CA ASN A 102 21.68 -13.70 -7.95
C ASN A 102 20.97 -12.49 -7.33
N GLN A 103 19.93 -12.01 -8.01
CA GLN A 103 19.06 -10.90 -7.57
C GLN A 103 17.80 -11.44 -6.86
N ILE A 104 18.00 -12.28 -5.84
CA ILE A 104 16.89 -12.90 -5.10
C ILE A 104 16.80 -12.23 -3.73
N PHE A 105 15.66 -11.57 -3.49
CA PHE A 105 15.31 -10.99 -2.20
C PHE A 105 13.98 -11.57 -1.73
N GLU A 106 13.99 -12.24 -0.59
CA GLU A 106 12.78 -12.80 0.02
C GLU A 106 12.09 -11.73 0.86
N LEU A 107 10.89 -11.31 0.44
CA LEU A 107 10.10 -10.37 1.25
C LEU A 107 9.40 -11.10 2.39
N PRO A 108 9.57 -10.65 3.64
CA PRO A 108 8.73 -11.13 4.72
C PRO A 108 7.28 -10.70 4.50
N VAL A 109 6.35 -11.65 4.58
CA VAL A 109 4.91 -11.37 4.51
C VAL A 109 4.48 -10.72 5.82
N LYS A 110 3.80 -9.58 5.71
CA LYS A 110 3.20 -8.87 6.85
C LYS A 110 1.84 -8.33 6.43
N SER A 111 0.85 -8.56 7.30
CA SER A 111 -0.53 -8.15 7.09
C SER A 111 -0.89 -6.95 7.97
N ALA A 112 -1.62 -5.99 7.39
CA ALA A 112 -2.09 -4.79 8.07
C ALA A 112 -3.57 -4.55 7.74
N PHE A 113 -4.39 -4.31 8.77
CA PHE A 113 -5.84 -4.09 8.65
C PHE A 113 -6.27 -2.76 9.27
N ASN A 114 -7.16 -2.02 8.60
CA ASN A 114 -7.80 -0.83 9.16
C ASN A 114 -9.20 -1.14 9.68
N ALA A 115 -9.30 -1.23 11.00
CA ALA A 115 -10.51 -1.55 11.73
C ALA A 115 -11.59 -0.46 11.62
N ALA A 116 -11.20 0.82 11.46
CA ALA A 116 -12.16 1.90 11.26
C ALA A 116 -12.77 1.88 9.86
N THR A 117 -11.94 1.66 8.82
CA THR A 117 -12.41 1.46 7.45
C THR A 117 -13.33 0.24 7.36
N GLY A 118 -12.97 -0.88 7.99
CA GLY A 118 -13.80 -2.08 8.03
C GLY A 118 -15.21 -1.84 8.58
N LYS A 119 -15.33 -1.03 9.64
CA LYS A 119 -16.64 -0.60 10.17
C LYS A 119 -17.40 0.31 9.19
N LYS A 120 -16.72 1.29 8.59
CA LYS A 120 -17.33 2.27 7.67
C LYS A 120 -17.95 1.62 6.43
N ILE A 121 -17.25 0.65 5.83
CA ILE A 121 -17.77 -0.07 4.66
C ILE A 121 -18.79 -1.16 5.04
N GLY A 122 -18.99 -1.42 6.32
CA GLY A 122 -19.95 -2.42 6.80
C GLY A 122 -19.51 -3.85 6.56
N LEU A 123 -18.23 -4.18 6.83
CA LEU A 123 -17.77 -5.56 6.79
C LEU A 123 -18.65 -6.45 7.68
N LYS A 124 -18.91 -7.68 7.19
CA LYS A 124 -19.61 -8.69 7.98
C LYS A 124 -18.85 -8.97 9.28
N PRO A 125 -19.54 -9.16 10.43
CA PRO A 125 -18.89 -9.40 11.71
C PRO A 125 -17.85 -10.52 11.68
N GLU A 126 -18.15 -11.64 11.02
CA GLU A 126 -17.24 -12.78 10.92
C GLU A 126 -15.94 -12.46 10.16
N ILE A 127 -16.02 -11.65 9.10
CA ILE A 127 -14.84 -11.20 8.34
C ILE A 127 -14.06 -10.17 9.14
N TYR A 128 -14.77 -9.26 9.81
CA TYR A 128 -14.17 -8.26 10.67
C TYR A 128 -13.34 -8.91 11.78
N ASP A 129 -13.92 -9.86 12.50
CA ASP A 129 -13.25 -10.58 13.60
C ASP A 129 -12.07 -11.41 13.10
N LEU A 130 -12.20 -12.05 11.93
CA LEU A 130 -11.12 -12.79 11.30
C LEU A 130 -9.93 -11.87 11.02
N LEU A 131 -10.15 -10.71 10.38
CA LEU A 131 -9.10 -9.76 10.06
C LEU A 131 -8.47 -9.17 11.32
N LEU A 132 -9.27 -8.90 12.36
CA LEU A 132 -8.77 -8.38 13.64
C LEU A 132 -7.80 -9.36 14.33
N ARG A 133 -8.04 -10.67 14.21
CA ARG A 133 -7.23 -11.72 14.86
C ARG A 133 -6.04 -12.18 14.02
N SER A 134 -6.13 -12.10 12.69
CA SER A 134 -5.11 -12.62 11.76
C SER A 134 -4.13 -11.56 11.26
N SER A 135 -4.46 -10.27 11.40
CA SER A 135 -3.58 -9.19 10.97
C SER A 135 -2.47 -8.95 11.99
N VAL A 136 -1.24 -8.80 11.52
CA VAL A 136 -0.09 -8.48 12.38
C VAL A 136 -0.22 -7.05 12.92
N GLU A 137 -0.69 -6.13 12.08
CA GLU A 137 -0.89 -4.73 12.42
C GLU A 137 -2.38 -4.36 12.27
N VAL A 138 -2.95 -3.67 13.27
CA VAL A 138 -4.34 -3.21 13.24
C VAL A 138 -4.39 -1.72 13.53
N TYR A 139 -5.04 -0.96 12.65
CA TYR A 139 -5.15 0.49 12.70
C TYR A 139 -6.59 0.96 12.95
N GLY A 140 -6.73 2.12 13.61
CA GLY A 140 -8.02 2.76 13.91
C GLY A 140 -8.38 3.89 12.94
N GLU A 141 -9.08 4.92 13.45
CA GLU A 141 -9.30 6.16 12.70
C GLU A 141 -7.97 6.83 12.34
N LYS A 142 -7.98 7.71 11.33
CA LYS A 142 -6.79 8.41 10.84
C LYS A 142 -5.98 8.95 12.02
N GLU A 143 -4.84 8.31 12.29
CA GLU A 143 -3.82 8.90 13.14
C GLU A 143 -3.15 9.99 12.30
N VAL A 144 -3.72 11.19 12.37
CA VAL A 144 -3.04 12.40 11.89
C VAL A 144 -1.83 12.56 12.80
N GLY A 145 -0.67 12.14 12.29
CA GLY A 145 0.58 12.16 13.04
C GLY A 145 0.84 13.55 13.63
N ARG A 146 1.19 13.53 14.92
CA ARG A 146 1.95 14.58 15.60
C ARG A 146 3.24 14.91 14.87
#